data_AF-A0A653LV08-F1
#
_entry.id   AF-A0A653LV08-F1
#
_cell.length_a   1.000
_cell.length_b   1.000
_cell.length_c   1.000
_cell.angle_alpha   90.00
_cell.angle_beta   90.00
_cell.angle_gamma   90.00
#
_symmetry.space_group_name_H-M   'P 1'
#
loop_
_entity.id
_entity.type
_entity.pdbx_description
1 polymer ?
#
loop_
_entity_poly.entity_id
_entity_poly.type
_entity_poly.pdbx_seq_one_letter_code
_entity_poly.pdbx_strand_id
1 'polypeptide(L)'
;MPISERMWRCAGVALLLVAPLAQAALPAALQADTLPAAERTRLEARAARLAQMTPAERDALQARLAAWQILPASERVRRRIAWQAADALPHAERMELQQAAAHFETLPEPEQRALRLAFEQLDLGLRRGWLLGPVLGADWPRLHPLFSAMPEVQRAPALLALRATSLQARDDLAALAQRTPPHERDALRAQWLAVPADARDAWLRARVAGAP
;
A
#
# COMPACT_ATOMS: atom_id res chain seq x y z
N MET A 1 -21.63 -15.89 -27.23
CA MET A 1 -20.64 -16.99 -27.18
C MET A 1 -19.67 -16.72 -26.05
N PRO A 2 -19.66 -17.55 -24.99
CA PRO A 2 -18.87 -17.30 -23.78
C PRO A 2 -17.52 -18.03 -23.86
N ILE A 3 -16.41 -17.34 -23.61
CA ILE A 3 -15.09 -17.96 -23.48
C ILE A 3 -14.63 -17.84 -22.03
N SER A 4 -14.87 -18.96 -21.34
CA SER A 4 -13.98 -19.62 -20.38
C SER A 4 -13.51 -18.84 -19.16
N GLU A 5 -14.17 -19.18 -18.06
CA GLU A 5 -13.57 -19.42 -16.75
C GLU A 5 -12.12 -19.93 -16.86
N ARG A 6 -11.20 -19.23 -16.21
CA ARG A 6 -9.88 -19.76 -15.84
C ARG A 6 -9.70 -19.63 -14.34
N MET A 7 -10.21 -20.66 -13.67
CA MET A 7 -9.76 -21.25 -12.42
C MET A 7 -8.47 -20.61 -11.85
N TRP A 8 -8.63 -19.66 -10.93
CA TRP A 8 -7.55 -19.32 -10.00
C TRP A 8 -7.47 -20.40 -8.93
N ARG A 9 -6.63 -21.40 -9.21
CA ARG A 9 -6.27 -22.45 -8.25
C ARG A 9 -5.55 -21.82 -7.06
N CYS A 10 -6.07 -22.11 -5.88
CA CYS A 10 -5.47 -21.86 -4.58
C CYS A 10 -4.04 -22.41 -4.52
N ALA A 11 -3.03 -21.56 -4.40
CA ALA A 11 -1.71 -21.96 -3.94
C ALA A 11 -1.60 -21.65 -2.44
N GLY A 12 -2.20 -22.52 -1.63
CA GLY A 12 -1.83 -22.66 -0.23
C GLY A 12 -0.52 -23.46 -0.17
N VAL A 13 0.60 -22.78 0.03
CA VAL A 13 1.87 -23.46 0.27
C VAL A 13 1.98 -23.68 1.78
N ALA A 14 1.43 -24.79 2.23
CA ALA A 14 1.93 -25.50 3.40
C ALA A 14 2.99 -26.49 2.87
N LEU A 15 4.26 -26.27 3.19
CA LEU A 15 5.26 -27.33 3.06
C LEU A 15 5.95 -27.51 4.41
N LEU A 16 5.73 -28.71 4.95
CA LEU A 16 6.31 -29.25 6.17
C LEU A 16 7.80 -29.57 5.98
N LEU A 17 8.50 -29.43 7.10
CA LEU A 17 9.70 -30.08 7.59
C LEU A 17 10.20 -31.37 6.86
N VAL A 18 11.54 -31.48 6.81
CA VAL A 18 12.43 -32.67 6.68
C VAL A 18 12.95 -33.05 5.27
N ALA A 19 14.25 -32.75 5.05
CA ALA A 19 15.32 -33.54 4.39
C ALA A 19 15.18 -34.01 2.90
N PRO A 20 16.29 -34.29 2.19
CA PRO A 20 16.49 -33.90 0.80
C PRO A 20 16.04 -34.96 -0.21
N LEU A 21 14.74 -35.14 -0.45
CA LEU A 21 14.24 -35.88 -1.63
C LEU A 21 12.93 -35.30 -2.18
N ALA A 22 12.72 -34.00 -2.06
CA ALA A 22 11.60 -33.28 -2.68
C ALA A 22 12.06 -32.26 -3.74
N GLN A 23 13.18 -32.53 -4.43
CA GLN A 23 13.56 -31.79 -5.64
C GLN A 23 12.62 -32.11 -6.82
N ALA A 24 11.87 -33.20 -6.75
CA ALA A 24 10.87 -33.53 -7.76
C ALA A 24 9.55 -32.78 -7.48
N ALA A 25 9.23 -31.85 -8.37
CA ALA A 25 7.98 -31.08 -8.46
C ALA A 25 7.92 -29.75 -7.69
N LEU A 26 9.04 -29.04 -7.55
CA LEU A 26 8.95 -27.58 -7.50
C LEU A 26 8.46 -27.09 -8.88
N PRO A 27 7.37 -26.31 -8.99
CA PRO A 27 6.97 -25.72 -10.26
C PRO A 27 8.15 -24.97 -10.87
N ALA A 28 8.33 -25.02 -12.19
CA ALA A 28 9.53 -24.51 -12.87
C ALA A 28 9.92 -23.08 -12.46
N ALA A 29 8.93 -22.23 -12.14
CA ALA A 29 9.12 -20.87 -11.63
C ALA A 29 9.81 -20.77 -10.25
N LEU A 30 9.96 -21.86 -9.51
CA LEU A 30 10.64 -21.95 -8.22
C LEU A 30 11.98 -22.69 -8.31
N GLN A 31 12.45 -23.02 -9.52
CA GLN A 31 13.80 -23.55 -9.70
C GLN A 31 14.82 -22.42 -9.53
N ALA A 32 15.73 -22.59 -8.56
CA ALA A 32 16.71 -21.56 -8.19
C ALA A 32 17.50 -21.00 -9.39
N ASP A 33 17.83 -21.86 -10.36
CA ASP A 33 18.63 -21.48 -11.53
C ASP A 33 17.91 -20.48 -12.45
N THR A 34 16.57 -20.45 -12.42
CA THR A 34 15.74 -19.55 -13.23
C THR A 34 15.36 -18.24 -12.53
N LEU A 35 15.60 -18.14 -11.22
CA LEU A 35 15.21 -16.97 -10.43
C LEU A 35 16.24 -15.83 -10.54
N PRO A 36 15.81 -14.56 -10.62
CA PRO A 36 16.70 -13.42 -10.50
C PRO A 36 17.54 -13.48 -9.22
N ALA A 37 18.79 -13.04 -9.27
CA ALA A 37 19.72 -13.14 -8.14
C ALA A 37 19.16 -12.53 -6.84
N ALA A 38 18.47 -11.38 -6.93
CA ALA A 38 17.85 -10.75 -5.78
C ALA A 38 16.72 -11.59 -5.14
N GLU A 39 15.98 -12.35 -5.95
CA GLU A 39 14.93 -13.25 -5.45
C GLU A 39 15.54 -14.49 -4.78
N ARG A 40 16.59 -15.06 -5.37
CA ARG A 40 17.35 -16.15 -4.75
C ARG A 40 17.87 -15.76 -3.37
N THR A 41 18.56 -14.61 -3.26
CA THR A 41 19.10 -14.13 -1.98
C THR A 41 17.98 -13.94 -0.93
N ARG A 42 16.81 -13.43 -1.34
CA ARG A 42 15.65 -13.30 -0.44
C ARG A 42 15.13 -14.66 0.03
N LEU A 43 15.07 -15.65 -0.86
CA LEU A 43 14.63 -17.00 -0.51
C LEU A 43 15.63 -17.71 0.41
N GLU A 44 16.93 -17.60 0.13
CA GLU A 44 18.00 -18.13 0.98
C GLU A 44 17.95 -17.51 2.38
N ALA A 45 17.81 -16.18 2.49
CA ALA A 45 17.67 -15.52 3.78
C ALA A 45 16.42 -15.98 4.56
N ARG A 46 15.30 -16.23 3.87
CA ARG A 46 14.08 -16.78 4.48
C ARG A 46 14.28 -18.22 4.93
N ALA A 47 14.91 -19.06 4.10
CA ALA A 47 15.21 -20.45 4.42
C ALA A 47 16.15 -20.55 5.64
N ALA A 48 17.19 -19.72 5.69
CA ALA A 48 18.09 -19.63 6.84
C ALA A 48 17.35 -19.23 8.11
N ARG A 49 16.43 -18.25 8.04
CA ARG A 49 15.59 -17.86 9.18
C ARG A 49 14.72 -19.02 9.65
N LEU A 50 14.08 -19.75 8.73
CA LEU A 50 13.22 -20.89 9.08
C LEU A 50 14.03 -22.03 9.72
N ALA A 51 15.26 -22.28 9.23
CA ALA A 51 16.14 -23.30 9.78
C ALA A 51 16.58 -23.00 11.23
N GLN A 52 16.63 -21.72 11.60
CA GLN A 52 16.99 -21.26 12.96
C GLN A 52 15.80 -21.24 13.92
N MET A 53 14.57 -21.49 13.46
CA MET A 53 13.38 -21.42 14.33
C MET A 53 13.31 -22.59 15.32
N THR A 54 13.05 -22.24 16.58
CA THR A 54 12.69 -23.18 17.64
C THR A 54 11.36 -23.91 17.32
N PRO A 55 11.08 -25.06 17.96
CA PRO A 55 9.79 -25.73 17.83
C PRO A 55 8.59 -24.81 18.11
N ALA A 56 8.64 -24.01 19.18
CA ALA A 56 7.57 -23.09 19.54
C ALA A 56 7.34 -22.00 18.47
N GLU A 57 8.40 -21.46 17.87
CA GLU A 57 8.29 -20.48 16.78
C GLU A 57 7.72 -21.11 15.50
N ARG A 58 8.04 -22.38 15.24
CA ARG A 58 7.46 -23.13 14.11
C ARG A 58 5.97 -23.39 14.31
N ASP A 59 5.55 -23.77 15.51
CA ASP A 59 4.13 -23.97 15.83
C ASP A 59 3.35 -22.65 15.73
N ALA A 60 3.92 -21.55 16.24
CA ALA A 60 3.33 -20.21 16.10
C ALA A 60 3.21 -19.77 14.63
N LEU A 61 4.21 -20.07 13.79
CA LEU A 61 4.17 -19.81 12.36
C LEU A 61 3.06 -20.63 11.67
N GLN A 62 2.95 -21.92 11.99
CA GLN A 62 1.90 -22.79 11.46
C GLN A 62 0.50 -22.30 11.84
N ALA A 63 0.30 -21.90 13.10
CA ALA A 63 -0.97 -21.32 13.55
C ALA A 63 -1.33 -20.04 12.78
N ARG A 64 -0.36 -19.14 12.57
CA ARG A 64 -0.56 -17.92 11.77
C ARG A 64 -0.91 -18.21 10.31
N LEU A 65 -0.27 -19.23 9.71
CA LEU A 65 -0.57 -19.66 8.34
C LEU A 65 -1.97 -20.26 8.23
N ALA A 66 -2.37 -21.10 9.19
CA ALA A 66 -3.72 -21.66 9.24
C ALA A 66 -4.78 -20.55 9.38
N ALA A 67 -4.57 -19.61 10.30
CA ALA A 67 -5.44 -18.45 10.47
C ALA A 67 -5.54 -17.62 9.19
N TRP A 68 -4.43 -17.41 8.47
CA TRP A 68 -4.42 -16.72 7.19
C TRP A 68 -5.22 -17.45 6.10
N GLN A 69 -5.13 -18.78 6.05
CA GLN A 69 -5.83 -19.59 5.04
C GLN A 69 -7.35 -19.59 5.22
N ILE A 70 -7.83 -19.49 6.47
CA ILE A 70 -9.26 -19.43 6.80
C ILE A 70 -9.90 -18.10 6.35
N LEU A 71 -9.11 -17.02 6.22
CA LEU A 71 -9.64 -15.73 5.79
C LEU A 71 -10.26 -15.79 4.39
N PRO A 72 -11.39 -15.10 4.14
CA PRO A 72 -11.95 -14.95 2.80
C PRO A 72 -10.93 -14.38 1.80
N ALA A 73 -11.06 -14.75 0.52
CA ALA A 73 -10.11 -14.34 -0.51
C ALA A 73 -9.99 -12.80 -0.64
N SER A 74 -11.13 -12.09 -0.55
CA SER A 74 -11.17 -10.62 -0.55
C SER A 74 -10.41 -10.01 0.62
N GLU A 75 -10.53 -10.59 1.82
CA GLU A 75 -9.83 -10.13 3.01
C GLU A 75 -8.32 -10.39 2.91
N ARG A 76 -7.92 -11.53 2.35
CA ARG A 76 -6.49 -11.81 2.06
C ARG A 76 -5.91 -10.79 1.08
N VAL A 77 -6.66 -10.43 0.03
CA VAL A 77 -6.24 -9.39 -0.92
C VAL A 77 -6.11 -8.03 -0.24
N ARG A 78 -7.13 -7.63 0.54
CA ARG A 78 -7.12 -6.36 1.29
C ARG A 78 -5.91 -6.26 2.22
N ARG A 79 -5.62 -7.30 3.00
CA ARG A 79 -4.47 -7.33 3.92
C ARG A 79 -3.13 -7.30 3.18
N ARG A 80 -3.01 -7.97 2.02
CA ARG A 80 -1.80 -7.89 1.18
C ARG A 80 -1.56 -6.47 0.67
N ILE A 81 -2.61 -5.80 0.19
CA ILE A 81 -2.53 -4.41 -0.27
C ILE A 81 -2.10 -3.48 0.89
N ALA A 82 -2.72 -3.63 2.07
CA ALA A 82 -2.35 -2.83 3.24
C ALA A 82 -0.90 -3.07 3.68
N TRP A 83 -0.44 -4.33 3.65
CA TRP A 83 0.95 -4.66 3.97
C TRP A 83 1.93 -4.05 2.96
N GLN A 84 1.65 -4.16 1.65
CA GLN A 84 2.48 -3.56 0.60
C GLN A 84 2.52 -2.03 0.71
N ALA A 85 1.38 -1.41 1.01
CA ALA A 85 1.29 0.02 1.23
C ALA A 85 2.15 0.46 2.42
N ALA A 86 2.05 -0.22 3.56
CA ALA A 86 2.86 0.04 4.74
C ALA A 86 4.37 -0.17 4.48
N ASP A 87 4.74 -1.23 3.75
CA ASP A 87 6.15 -1.50 3.39
C ASP A 87 6.74 -0.40 2.51
N ALA A 88 5.93 0.17 1.62
CA ALA A 88 6.33 1.26 0.72
C ALA A 88 6.39 2.64 1.39
N LEU A 89 5.94 2.80 2.64
CA LEU A 89 6.00 4.09 3.34
C LEU A 89 7.44 4.47 3.71
N PRO A 90 7.77 5.78 3.74
CA PRO A 90 9.01 6.27 4.32
C PRO A 90 9.18 5.81 5.77
N HIS A 91 10.44 5.63 6.21
CA HIS A 91 10.74 5.10 7.54
C HIS A 91 10.03 5.87 8.67
N ALA A 92 10.04 7.20 8.63
CA ALA A 92 9.38 8.04 9.64
C ALA A 92 7.87 7.76 9.72
N GLU A 93 7.18 7.67 8.58
CA GLU A 93 5.75 7.35 8.53
C GLU A 93 5.46 5.91 8.98
N ARG A 94 6.36 4.96 8.72
CA ARG A 94 6.24 3.59 9.26
C ARG A 94 6.32 3.58 10.78
N MET A 95 7.22 4.39 11.37
CA MET A 95 7.34 4.51 12.82
C MET A 95 6.10 5.14 13.44
N GLU A 96 5.57 6.21 12.82
CA GLU A 96 4.33 6.84 13.25
C GLU A 96 3.14 5.87 13.18
N LEU A 97 3.03 5.10 12.10
CA LEU A 97 2.01 4.06 11.95
C LEU A 97 2.12 2.97 13.03
N GLN A 98 3.35 2.55 13.38
CA GLN A 98 3.58 1.58 14.45
C GLN A 98 3.19 2.14 15.82
N GLN A 99 3.49 3.41 16.09
CA GLN A 99 3.09 4.08 17.34
C GLN A 99 1.57 4.21 17.43
N ALA A 100 0.90 4.61 16.34
CA ALA A 100 -0.55 4.69 16.27
C ALA A 100 -1.21 3.32 16.48
N ALA A 101 -0.64 2.25 15.89
CA ALA A 101 -1.12 0.89 16.10
C ALA A 101 -0.96 0.45 17.57
N ALA A 102 0.20 0.71 18.19
CA ALA A 102 0.43 0.40 19.59
C ALA A 102 -0.55 1.17 20.50
N HIS A 103 -0.79 2.45 20.22
CA HIS A 103 -1.76 3.24 20.96
C HIS A 103 -3.19 2.70 20.79
N PHE A 104 -3.60 2.35 19.57
CA PHE A 104 -4.92 1.77 19.31
C PHE A 104 -5.19 0.50 20.14
N GLU A 105 -4.19 -0.37 20.30
CA GLU A 105 -4.31 -1.58 21.12
C GLU A 105 -4.43 -1.28 22.63
N THR A 106 -4.02 -0.09 23.09
CA THR A 106 -4.23 0.35 24.49
C THR A 106 -5.62 0.92 24.75
N LEU A 107 -6.38 1.26 23.71
CA LEU A 107 -7.71 1.83 23.86
C LEU A 107 -8.71 0.80 24.42
N PRO A 108 -9.69 1.22 25.23
CA PRO A 108 -10.80 0.37 25.60
C PRO A 108 -11.51 -0.21 24.37
N GLU A 109 -11.94 -1.46 24.47
CA GLU A 109 -12.60 -2.18 23.39
C GLU A 109 -13.82 -1.43 22.76
N PRO A 110 -14.68 -0.70 23.51
CA PRO A 110 -15.73 0.11 22.87
C PRO A 110 -15.18 1.26 22.01
N GLU A 111 -14.07 1.89 22.40
CA GLU A 111 -13.42 2.94 21.63
C GLU A 111 -12.78 2.38 20.35
N GLN A 112 -12.12 1.22 20.47
CA GLN A 112 -11.61 0.50 19.31
C GLN A 112 -12.72 0.17 18.31
N ARG A 113 -13.87 -0.32 18.78
CA ARG A 113 -15.05 -0.60 17.95
C ARG A 113 -15.56 0.67 17.27
N ALA A 114 -15.68 1.78 18.00
CA ALA A 114 -16.15 3.05 17.45
C ALA A 114 -15.23 3.54 16.32
N LEU A 115 -13.91 3.48 16.49
CA LEU A 115 -12.94 3.85 15.47
C LEU A 115 -13.00 2.95 14.23
N ARG A 116 -13.13 1.63 14.41
CA ARG A 116 -13.29 0.68 13.30
C ARG A 116 -14.56 0.98 12.49
N LEU A 117 -15.68 1.23 13.16
CA LEU A 117 -16.94 1.59 12.51
C LEU A 117 -16.85 2.92 11.78
N ALA A 118 -16.26 3.94 12.40
CA ALA A 118 -16.04 5.24 11.75
C ALA A 118 -15.19 5.09 10.49
N PHE A 119 -14.13 4.27 10.55
CA PHE A 119 -13.32 3.97 9.38
C PHE A 119 -14.10 3.21 8.30
N GLU A 120 -14.94 2.25 8.67
CA GLU A 120 -15.75 1.47 7.73
C GLU A 120 -16.84 2.29 7.03
N GLN A 121 -17.35 3.34 7.69
CA GLN A 121 -18.30 4.30 7.14
C GLN A 121 -17.69 5.25 6.12
N LEU A 122 -16.35 5.36 6.05
CA LEU A 122 -15.70 6.16 5.03
C LEU A 122 -15.92 5.58 3.63
N ASP A 123 -16.12 6.47 2.66
CA ASP A 123 -16.15 6.11 1.24
C ASP A 123 -14.90 5.32 0.84
N LEU A 124 -15.07 4.38 -0.10
CA LEU A 124 -13.97 3.51 -0.53
C LEU A 124 -12.75 4.31 -1.03
N GLY A 125 -12.98 5.43 -1.72
CA GLY A 125 -11.90 6.32 -2.19
C GLY A 125 -11.10 6.95 -1.04
N LEU A 126 -11.78 7.31 0.05
CA LEU A 126 -11.16 7.88 1.25
C LEU A 126 -10.44 6.81 2.07
N ARG A 127 -11.04 5.62 2.23
CA ARG A 127 -10.36 4.46 2.85
C ARG A 127 -9.09 4.07 2.12
N ARG A 128 -9.11 4.11 0.78
CA ARG A 128 -7.91 3.85 -0.04
C ARG A 128 -6.86 4.96 0.11
N GLY A 129 -7.28 6.19 0.41
CA GLY A 129 -6.39 7.30 0.74
C GLY A 129 -5.47 7.02 1.92
N TRP A 130 -5.98 6.34 2.95
CA TRP A 130 -5.20 5.95 4.11
C TRP A 130 -4.06 4.95 3.81
N LEU A 131 -4.09 4.28 2.65
CA LEU A 131 -2.95 3.46 2.19
C LEU A 131 -1.75 4.33 1.81
N LEU A 132 -1.92 5.65 1.63
CA LEU A 132 -0.83 6.59 1.37
C LEU A 132 -0.06 6.97 2.63
N GLY A 133 -0.39 6.40 3.80
CA GLY A 133 0.27 6.70 5.06
C GLY A 133 -0.38 7.85 5.82
N PRO A 134 0.08 8.16 7.04
CA PRO A 134 -0.55 9.13 7.92
C PRO A 134 -0.49 10.57 7.36
N VAL A 135 0.61 10.93 6.69
CA VAL A 135 0.80 12.30 6.17
C VAL A 135 -0.13 12.57 4.98
N LEU A 136 0.01 11.81 3.89
CA LEU A 136 -0.82 12.02 2.70
C LEU A 136 -2.26 11.54 2.88
N GLY A 137 -2.50 10.54 3.74
CA GLY A 137 -3.83 10.03 4.03
C GLY A 137 -4.73 11.07 4.70
N ALA A 138 -4.18 11.87 5.61
CA ALA A 138 -4.91 12.98 6.24
C ALA A 138 -5.33 14.07 5.24
N ASP A 139 -4.47 14.36 4.26
CA ASP A 139 -4.74 15.35 3.21
C ASP A 139 -5.64 14.81 2.08
N TRP A 140 -5.76 13.47 1.99
CA TRP A 140 -6.38 12.80 0.86
C TRP A 140 -7.82 13.24 0.56
N PRO A 141 -8.73 13.46 1.53
CA PRO A 141 -10.08 13.91 1.21
C PRO A 141 -10.12 15.19 0.36
N ARG A 142 -9.18 16.11 0.60
CA ARG A 142 -9.08 17.39 -0.12
C ARG A 142 -8.37 17.25 -1.47
N LEU A 143 -7.41 16.33 -1.56
CA LEU A 143 -6.64 16.06 -2.78
C LEU A 143 -7.35 15.08 -3.73
N HIS A 144 -8.19 14.20 -3.21
CA HIS A 144 -8.82 13.11 -3.94
C HIS A 144 -9.53 13.55 -5.23
N PRO A 145 -10.29 14.66 -5.26
CA PRO A 145 -10.95 15.11 -6.49
C PRO A 145 -9.97 15.39 -7.62
N LEU A 146 -8.75 15.85 -7.30
CA LEU A 146 -7.72 16.10 -8.29
C LEU A 146 -7.18 14.80 -8.86
N PHE A 147 -7.06 13.73 -8.07
CA PHE A 147 -6.36 12.49 -8.45
C PHE A 147 -7.27 11.30 -8.81
N SER A 148 -8.58 11.39 -8.57
CA SER A 148 -9.52 10.26 -8.72
C SER A 148 -9.57 9.66 -10.13
N ALA A 149 -9.45 10.49 -11.17
CA ALA A 149 -9.45 10.05 -12.58
C ALA A 149 -8.04 9.74 -13.15
N MET A 150 -7.01 9.65 -12.31
CA MET A 150 -5.63 9.45 -12.79
C MET A 150 -5.37 8.01 -13.28
N PRO A 151 -4.78 7.82 -14.48
CA PRO A 151 -4.31 6.51 -14.93
C PRO A 151 -3.28 5.88 -13.98
N GLU A 152 -3.34 4.56 -13.79
CA GLU A 152 -2.47 3.83 -12.84
C GLU A 152 -0.97 4.16 -13.02
N VAL A 153 -0.51 4.19 -14.28
CA VAL A 153 0.90 4.42 -14.64
C VAL A 153 1.41 5.79 -14.16
N GLN A 154 0.53 6.79 -14.04
CA GLN A 154 0.88 8.15 -13.62
C GLN A 154 0.84 8.33 -12.09
N ARG A 155 0.25 7.40 -11.34
CA ARG A 155 0.06 7.57 -9.90
C ARG A 155 1.36 7.55 -9.11
N ALA A 156 2.28 6.64 -9.41
CA ALA A 156 3.53 6.54 -8.66
C ALA A 156 4.38 7.83 -8.78
N PRO A 157 4.63 8.40 -9.99
CA PRO A 157 5.28 9.69 -10.12
C PRO A 157 4.54 10.84 -9.41
N ALA A 158 3.21 10.86 -9.48
CA ALA A 158 2.41 11.90 -8.82
C ALA A 158 2.49 11.83 -7.28
N LEU A 159 2.44 10.62 -6.72
CA LEU A 159 2.60 10.42 -5.27
C LEU A 159 4.01 10.81 -4.81
N LEU A 160 5.05 10.49 -5.59
CA LEU A 160 6.41 10.94 -5.30
C LEU A 160 6.48 12.48 -5.26
N ALA A 161 5.87 13.15 -6.24
CA ALA A 161 5.80 14.61 -6.27
C ALA A 161 5.05 15.18 -5.06
N LEU A 162 3.89 14.61 -4.68
CA LEU A 162 3.11 15.02 -3.49
C LEU A 162 3.90 14.90 -2.19
N ARG A 163 4.75 13.87 -2.07
CA ARG A 163 5.61 13.68 -0.89
C ARG A 163 6.76 14.69 -0.83
N ALA A 164 7.24 15.14 -1.99
CA ALA A 164 8.33 16.11 -2.08
C ALA A 164 7.87 17.56 -1.85
N THR A 165 6.59 17.87 -2.08
CA THR A 165 6.02 19.20 -1.82
C THR A 165 5.82 19.47 -0.34
N SER A 166 5.96 20.74 0.08
CA SER A 166 5.67 21.16 1.45
C SER A 166 4.20 20.99 1.83
N LEU A 167 3.90 21.07 3.13
CA LEU A 167 2.51 21.07 3.63
C LEU A 167 1.69 22.21 3.01
N GLN A 168 2.24 23.43 2.99
CA GLN A 168 1.58 24.58 2.38
C GLN A 168 1.26 24.34 0.89
N ALA A 169 2.20 23.75 0.14
CA ALA A 169 1.96 23.44 -1.26
C ALA A 169 0.85 22.37 -1.45
N ARG A 170 0.70 21.42 -0.53
CA ARG A 170 -0.45 20.48 -0.56
C ARG A 170 -1.77 21.20 -0.27
N ASP A 171 -1.78 22.16 0.65
CA ASP A 171 -2.96 23.01 0.90
C ASP A 171 -3.31 23.86 -0.34
N ASP A 172 -2.32 24.44 -0.99
CA ASP A 172 -2.49 25.21 -2.23
C ASP A 172 -3.07 24.32 -3.35
N LEU A 173 -2.54 23.09 -3.49
CA LEU A 173 -3.03 22.13 -4.47
C LEU A 173 -4.47 21.68 -4.16
N ALA A 174 -4.82 21.52 -2.88
CA ALA A 174 -6.19 21.25 -2.45
C ALA A 174 -7.14 22.40 -2.79
N ALA A 175 -6.72 23.66 -2.58
CA ALA A 175 -7.51 24.82 -2.97
C ALA A 175 -7.73 24.88 -4.49
N LEU A 176 -6.69 24.59 -5.29
CA LEU A 176 -6.81 24.48 -6.74
C LEU A 176 -7.73 23.33 -7.16
N ALA A 177 -7.68 22.17 -6.48
CA ALA A 177 -8.54 21.02 -6.77
C ALA A 177 -10.03 21.33 -6.61
N GLN A 178 -10.38 22.18 -5.64
CA GLN A 178 -11.75 22.63 -5.40
C GLN A 178 -12.24 23.61 -6.48
N ARG A 179 -11.36 24.51 -6.94
CA ARG A 179 -11.70 25.53 -7.96
C ARG A 179 -11.67 25.00 -9.39
N THR A 180 -10.89 23.94 -9.65
CA THR A 180 -10.66 23.42 -11.00
C THR A 180 -11.80 22.46 -11.42
N PRO A 181 -12.52 22.77 -12.52
CA PRO A 181 -13.55 21.90 -13.06
C PRO A 181 -13.01 20.50 -13.41
N PRO A 182 -13.83 19.43 -13.33
CA PRO A 182 -13.35 18.06 -13.55
C PRO A 182 -12.58 17.84 -14.86
N HIS A 183 -12.97 18.49 -15.95
CA HIS A 183 -12.34 18.34 -17.27
C HIS A 183 -10.97 19.07 -17.39
N GLU A 184 -10.67 20.00 -16.49
CA GLU A 184 -9.38 20.74 -16.46
C GLU A 184 -8.36 20.14 -15.50
N ARG A 185 -8.79 19.22 -14.63
CA ARG A 185 -7.93 18.61 -13.60
C ARG A 185 -6.73 17.87 -14.20
N ASP A 186 -6.92 17.21 -15.34
CA ASP A 186 -5.84 16.53 -16.06
C ASP A 186 -4.76 17.53 -16.51
N ALA A 187 -5.17 18.65 -17.07
CA ALA A 187 -4.27 19.72 -17.50
C ALA A 187 -3.54 20.36 -16.32
N LEU A 188 -4.24 20.61 -15.20
CA LEU A 188 -3.62 21.14 -13.98
C LEU A 188 -2.52 20.20 -13.46
N ARG A 189 -2.81 18.90 -13.38
CA ARG A 189 -1.84 17.90 -12.92
C ARG A 189 -0.63 17.81 -13.85
N ALA A 190 -0.87 17.78 -15.16
CA ALA A 190 0.21 17.73 -16.15
C ALA A 190 1.12 18.96 -16.05
N GLN A 191 0.54 20.16 -15.91
CA GLN A 191 1.30 21.40 -15.71
C GLN A 191 2.13 21.33 -14.42
N TRP A 192 1.53 20.94 -13.29
CA TRP A 192 2.24 20.83 -12.02
C TRP A 192 3.40 19.81 -12.07
N LEU A 193 3.19 18.64 -12.67
CA LEU A 193 4.23 17.61 -12.77
C LEU A 193 5.37 18.00 -13.72
N ALA A 194 5.11 18.84 -14.73
CA ALA A 194 6.10 19.37 -15.65
C ALA A 194 7.00 20.45 -15.03
N VAL A 195 6.56 21.12 -13.95
CA VAL A 195 7.38 22.10 -13.23
C VAL A 195 8.55 21.38 -12.54
N PRO A 196 9.80 21.92 -12.63
CA PRO A 196 10.95 21.40 -11.89
C PRO A 196 10.65 21.26 -10.40
N ALA A 197 11.17 20.20 -9.77
CA ALA A 197 10.75 19.80 -8.41
C ALA A 197 10.95 20.90 -7.36
N ASP A 198 12.03 21.67 -7.48
CA ASP A 198 12.41 22.81 -6.64
C ASP A 198 11.52 24.05 -6.84
N ALA A 199 10.85 24.17 -7.99
CA ALA A 199 9.99 25.30 -8.33
C ALA A 199 8.49 25.02 -8.11
N ARG A 200 8.08 23.77 -7.86
CA ARG A 200 6.66 23.36 -7.75
C ARG A 200 5.89 24.14 -6.69
N ASP A 201 6.46 24.28 -5.50
CA ASP A 201 5.81 24.97 -4.38
C ASP A 201 5.57 26.45 -4.70
N ALA A 202 6.56 27.13 -5.30
CA ALA A 202 6.42 28.52 -5.71
C ALA A 202 5.37 28.67 -6.83
N TRP A 203 5.35 27.75 -7.79
CA TRP A 203 4.36 27.72 -8.87
C TRP A 203 2.93 27.54 -8.35
N LEU A 204 2.72 26.63 -7.38
CA LEU A 204 1.40 26.42 -6.76
C LEU A 204 0.92 27.68 -6.03
N ARG A 205 1.78 28.30 -5.22
CA ARG A 205 1.46 29.56 -4.53
C ARG A 205 1.07 30.66 -5.50
N ALA A 206 1.86 30.88 -6.56
CA ALA A 206 1.58 31.90 -7.57
C ALA A 206 0.23 31.66 -8.26
N ARG A 207 -0.12 30.39 -8.51
CA ARG A 207 -1.37 30.03 -9.18
C ARG A 207 -2.60 30.19 -8.29
N VAL A 208 -2.48 29.91 -6.99
CA VAL A 208 -3.55 30.19 -6.02
C VAL A 208 -3.77 31.71 -5.89
N ALA A 209 -2.69 32.49 -5.81
CA ALA A 209 -2.76 33.94 -5.65
C ALA A 209 -3.20 34.70 -6.92
N GLY A 210 -2.85 34.19 -8.10
CA GLY A 210 -3.15 34.81 -9.39
C GLY A 210 -4.46 34.36 -10.05
N ALA A 211 -5.19 33.42 -9.44
CA ALA A 211 -6.50 33.01 -9.92
C ALA A 211 -7.58 33.96 -9.34
N PRO A 212 -8.37 34.66 -10.18
CA PRO A 212 -9.44 35.55 -9.70
C PRO A 212 -10.53 34.82 -8.92
#